data_AF-V8N5C5-F1
#
_entry.id   AF-V8N5C5-F1
#
_cell.length_a   1.000
_cell.length_b   1.000
_cell.length_c   1.000
_cell.angle_alpha   90.00
_cell.angle_beta   90.00
_cell.angle_gamma   90.00
#
_symmetry.space_group_name_H-M   'P 1'
#
loop_
_entity.id
_entity.type
_entity.pdbx_description
1 polymer ?
#
loop_
_entity_poly.entity_id
_entity_poly.type
_entity_poly.pdbx_seq_one_letter_code
_entity_poly.pdbx_strand_id
1 'polypeptide(L)'
;MTLNDPKLTMEIDATGEKSDKTQKTTGKCCQQMLRALSSVTGDMKLFGDWLKEKPVALQSVDWLLRGISQVMFVNNPLSGIILLIGFLVQSPWLTLMCCTGVVVSTLTAVILSQERSTIAAGLHGYNGVLVGMLMAVFSDKCEYYWWLLLPVILMSMTCPIFTSALGSLFSKWDLPVFTLPFNLALSLFLGATGHYNSFFPTTLIEATTSLPNNSWSDVQVSMFGLPIGTWPFCLSSLTFLLLTTTNEAIFKLPLSKVTYPEANRAYYVERKKPRSESICDKV
;
A
#
# COMPACT_ATOMS: atom_id res chain seq x y z
N MET A 1 79.24 -5.85 -0.69
CA MET A 1 80.01 -4.59 -0.62
C MET A 1 79.00 -3.48 -0.83
N THR A 2 78.45 -2.87 0.24
CA THR A 2 79.03 -1.71 0.98
C THR A 2 79.35 -0.58 -0.01
N LEU A 3 78.85 0.65 0.09
CA LEU A 3 78.46 1.51 1.20
C LEU A 3 77.75 2.70 0.54
N ASN A 4 76.74 3.31 1.19
CA ASN A 4 76.72 4.77 1.25
C ASN A 4 75.97 5.23 2.50
N ASP A 5 76.73 5.96 3.29
CA ASP A 5 76.49 6.49 4.63
C ASP A 5 75.58 7.75 4.64
N PRO A 6 75.22 8.27 5.83
CA PRO A 6 73.99 9.00 6.13
C PRO A 6 74.19 10.50 6.47
N LYS A 7 73.09 11.25 6.63
CA LYS A 7 72.98 12.46 7.49
C LYS A 7 71.48 12.78 7.73
N LEU A 8 70.92 12.49 8.91
CA LEU A 8 70.84 13.35 10.12
C LEU A 8 69.68 14.38 10.03
N THR A 9 68.43 14.00 10.35
CA THR A 9 67.66 14.12 11.63
C THR A 9 67.10 15.50 11.99
N MET A 10 65.93 15.47 12.67
CA MET A 10 65.11 16.52 13.32
C MET A 10 63.94 17.00 12.43
N GLU A 11 62.65 16.93 12.79
CA GLU A 11 62.00 16.87 14.11
C GLU A 11 60.80 15.89 14.13
N ILE A 12 60.63 15.24 15.27
CA ILE A 12 59.35 14.72 15.77
C ILE A 12 58.72 15.88 16.55
N ASP A 13 57.49 16.29 16.26
CA ASP A 13 56.33 16.10 17.17
C ASP A 13 55.01 16.72 16.66
N ALA A 14 53.91 16.17 17.16
CA ALA A 14 52.59 16.78 17.34
C ALA A 14 51.64 16.95 16.13
N THR A 15 51.10 15.85 15.58
CA THR A 15 49.78 15.88 14.90
C THR A 15 48.89 14.64 15.17
N GLY A 16 49.11 13.93 16.27
CA GLY A 16 48.40 12.69 16.61
C GLY A 16 46.96 12.82 17.13
N GLU A 17 46.44 14.02 17.44
CA GLU A 17 45.16 14.14 18.18
C GLU A 17 43.96 14.71 17.39
N LYS A 18 44.13 15.19 16.16
CA LYS A 18 43.01 15.79 15.39
C LYS A 18 42.24 14.83 14.48
N SER A 19 42.75 13.61 14.24
CA SER A 19 42.12 12.66 13.31
C SER A 19 41.02 11.79 13.95
N ASP A 20 41.08 11.49 15.26
CA ASP A 20 40.12 10.57 15.92
C ASP A 20 38.76 11.24 16.23
N LYS A 21 38.73 12.56 16.46
CA LYS A 21 37.47 13.29 16.77
C LYS A 21 36.60 13.53 15.54
N THR A 22 37.19 13.76 14.37
CA THR A 22 36.44 13.98 13.12
C THR A 22 35.80 12.68 12.64
N GLN A 23 36.48 11.54 12.79
CA GLN A 23 35.96 10.23 12.36
C GLN A 23 34.86 9.67 13.30
N LYS A 24 34.97 9.89 14.62
CA LYS A 24 33.91 9.55 15.59
C LYS A 24 32.61 10.35 15.43
N THR A 25 32.71 11.61 14.97
CA THR A 25 31.55 12.51 14.88
C THR A 25 30.72 12.24 13.61
N THR A 26 31.38 11.93 12.49
CA THR A 26 30.73 11.53 11.23
C THR A 26 30.00 10.19 11.37
N GLY A 27 30.57 9.23 12.12
CA GLY A 27 29.91 7.95 12.42
C GLY A 27 28.63 8.09 13.25
N LYS A 28 28.61 8.99 14.24
CA LYS A 28 27.43 9.23 15.09
C LYS A 28 26.29 9.91 14.33
N CYS A 29 26.59 10.89 13.48
CA CYS A 29 25.59 11.57 12.65
C CYS A 29 25.00 10.62 11.60
N CYS A 30 25.85 9.87 10.89
CA CYS A 30 25.40 8.84 9.95
C CYS A 30 24.55 7.76 10.65
N GLN A 31 24.95 7.33 11.85
CA GLN A 31 24.19 6.35 12.62
C GLN A 31 22.86 6.88 13.17
N GLN A 32 22.79 8.15 13.55
CA GLN A 32 21.52 8.81 13.90
C GLN A 32 20.61 8.95 12.68
N MET A 33 21.16 9.34 11.53
CA MET A 33 20.40 9.47 10.29
C MET A 33 19.87 8.10 9.83
N LEU A 34 20.67 7.03 9.91
CA LEU A 34 20.25 5.66 9.63
C LEU A 34 19.17 5.17 10.60
N ARG A 35 19.24 5.53 11.89
CA ARG A 35 18.19 5.20 12.87
C ARG A 35 16.89 5.97 12.59
N ALA A 36 16.99 7.26 12.24
CA ALA A 36 15.84 8.07 11.87
C ALA A 36 15.18 7.54 10.59
N LEU A 37 15.97 7.23 9.56
CA LEU A 37 15.48 6.59 8.33
C LEU A 37 14.84 5.23 8.63
N SER A 38 15.49 4.39 9.44
CA SER A 38 14.94 3.09 9.84
C SER A 38 13.61 3.21 10.60
N SER A 39 13.39 4.30 11.35
CA SER A 39 12.13 4.53 12.07
C SER A 39 10.97 4.95 11.16
N VAL A 40 11.29 5.48 9.98
CA VAL A 40 10.36 5.98 8.96
C VAL A 40 10.07 4.94 7.88
N THR A 41 11.02 4.03 7.60
CA THR A 41 10.90 2.99 6.57
C THR A 41 10.01 1.81 6.99
N GLY A 42 9.54 1.04 5.99
CA GLY A 42 8.70 -0.14 6.21
C GLY A 42 7.30 0.22 6.73
N ASP A 43 6.75 -0.61 7.61
CA ASP A 43 5.37 -0.45 8.13
C ASP A 43 5.24 0.61 9.25
N MET A 44 6.34 1.26 9.65
CA MET A 44 6.39 2.17 10.81
C MET A 44 5.77 1.58 12.09
N LYS A 45 6.12 0.34 12.44
CA LYS A 45 5.54 -0.37 13.60
C LYS A 45 5.76 0.36 14.93
N LEU A 46 6.97 0.90 15.14
CA LEU A 46 7.31 1.67 16.34
C LEU A 46 6.40 2.90 16.52
N PHE A 47 6.12 3.61 15.42
CA PHE A 47 5.19 4.73 15.44
C PHE A 47 3.77 4.28 15.73
N GLY A 48 3.31 3.19 15.10
CA GLY A 48 2.00 2.59 15.36
C GLY A 48 1.82 2.15 16.82
N ASP A 49 2.85 1.55 17.43
CA ASP A 49 2.83 1.14 18.83
C ASP A 49 2.78 2.35 19.78
N TRP A 50 3.59 3.38 19.52
CA TRP A 50 3.53 4.64 20.27
C TRP A 50 2.16 5.33 20.15
N LEU A 51 1.48 5.20 19.02
CA LEU A 51 0.20 5.83 18.74
C LEU A 51 -0.98 5.16 19.48
N LYS A 52 -0.86 3.89 19.87
CA LYS A 52 -1.90 3.15 20.62
C LYS A 52 -2.26 3.83 21.95
N GLU A 53 -1.31 4.53 22.56
CA GLU A 53 -1.49 5.25 23.82
C GLU A 53 -2.04 6.68 23.64
N LYS A 54 -2.25 7.13 22.40
CA LYS A 54 -2.67 8.50 22.07
C LYS A 54 -4.19 8.59 21.83
N PRO A 55 -4.78 9.80 21.84
CA PRO A 55 -6.21 9.98 21.59
C PRO A 55 -6.69 9.33 20.28
N VAL A 56 -7.94 8.85 20.28
CA VAL A 56 -8.56 8.16 19.14
C VAL A 56 -8.54 9.00 17.86
N ALA A 57 -8.61 10.33 17.98
CA ALA A 57 -8.52 11.23 16.84
C ALA A 57 -7.17 11.09 16.09
N LEU A 58 -6.05 11.02 16.82
CA LEU A 58 -4.72 10.82 16.23
C LEU A 58 -4.58 9.42 15.64
N GLN A 59 -5.13 8.39 16.31
CA GLN A 59 -5.17 7.03 15.76
C GLN A 59 -5.97 6.98 14.46
N SER A 60 -7.11 7.68 14.41
CA SER A 60 -7.97 7.72 13.23
C SER A 60 -7.24 8.35 12.04
N VAL A 61 -6.48 9.44 12.25
CA VAL A 61 -5.65 10.04 11.19
C VAL A 61 -4.62 9.05 10.64
N ASP A 62 -3.93 8.30 11.50
CA ASP A 62 -2.99 7.26 11.07
C ASP A 62 -3.67 6.15 10.27
N TRP A 63 -4.85 5.69 10.71
CA TRP A 63 -5.62 4.65 9.99
C TRP A 63 -6.03 5.13 8.59
N LEU A 64 -6.44 6.40 8.45
CA LEU A 64 -6.81 6.99 7.17
C LEU A 64 -5.59 7.14 6.25
N LEU A 65 -4.45 7.62 6.77
CA LEU A 65 -3.22 7.76 5.98
C LEU A 65 -2.68 6.40 5.53
N ARG A 66 -2.69 5.40 6.40
CA ARG A 66 -2.39 4.01 6.03
C ARG A 66 -3.39 3.48 5.00
N GLY A 67 -4.67 3.80 5.14
CA GLY A 67 -5.69 3.48 4.14
C GLY A 67 -5.38 4.06 2.76
N ILE A 68 -4.85 5.27 2.68
CA ILE A 68 -4.41 5.89 1.42
C ILE A 68 -3.19 5.14 0.84
N SER A 69 -2.17 4.84 1.65
CA SER A 69 -0.98 4.13 1.17
C SER A 69 -1.23 2.66 0.78
N GLN A 70 -2.24 2.03 1.39
CA GLN A 70 -2.60 0.64 1.11
C GLN A 70 -3.11 0.41 -0.31
N VAL A 71 -3.49 1.46 -1.05
CA VAL A 71 -3.78 1.38 -2.49
C VAL A 71 -2.61 0.75 -3.27
N MET A 72 -1.38 0.99 -2.80
CA MET A 72 -0.13 0.45 -3.38
C MET A 72 0.48 -0.67 -2.53
N PHE A 73 -0.30 -1.31 -1.66
CA PHE A 73 0.17 -2.33 -0.70
C PHE A 73 1.18 -1.82 0.34
N VAL A 74 1.19 -0.52 0.59
CA VAL A 74 2.10 0.10 1.56
C VAL A 74 1.35 0.38 2.86
N ASN A 75 1.87 -0.11 4.00
CA ASN A 75 1.31 0.17 5.32
C ASN A 75 2.11 1.27 6.03
N ASN A 76 2.14 2.48 5.49
CA ASN A 76 2.97 3.57 5.99
C ASN A 76 2.24 4.93 5.91
N PRO A 77 1.96 5.61 7.03
CA PRO A 77 1.22 6.86 7.03
C PRO A 77 1.95 8.00 6.30
N LEU A 78 3.29 8.02 6.30
CA LEU A 78 4.06 9.03 5.56
C LEU A 78 3.93 8.84 4.05
N SER A 79 3.93 7.59 3.57
CA SER A 79 3.60 7.29 2.18
C SER A 79 2.18 7.75 1.83
N GLY A 80 1.24 7.63 2.77
CA GLY A 80 -0.12 8.16 2.63
C GLY A 80 -0.16 9.67 2.44
N ILE A 81 0.65 10.42 3.21
CA ILE A 81 0.79 11.88 3.05
C ILE A 81 1.36 12.23 1.68
N ILE A 82 2.40 11.53 1.24
CA ILE A 82 3.03 11.76 -0.08
C ILE A 82 2.00 11.54 -1.20
N LEU A 83 1.24 10.45 -1.14
CA LEU A 83 0.18 10.17 -2.12
C LEU A 83 -0.93 11.24 -2.06
N LEU A 84 -1.34 11.66 -0.87
CA LEU A 84 -2.36 12.70 -0.69
C LEU A 84 -1.91 14.04 -1.31
N ILE A 85 -0.65 14.42 -1.14
CA ILE A 85 -0.07 15.60 -1.80
C ILE A 85 -0.09 15.41 -3.32
N GLY A 86 0.29 14.22 -3.81
CA GLY A 86 0.23 13.91 -5.25
C GLY A 86 -1.18 14.05 -5.83
N PHE A 87 -2.21 13.56 -5.13
CA PHE A 87 -3.60 13.74 -5.54
C PHE A 87 -4.02 15.21 -5.50
N LEU A 88 -3.56 15.97 -4.49
CA LEU A 88 -3.89 17.39 -4.36
C LEU A 88 -3.31 18.23 -5.51
N VAL A 89 -2.08 17.89 -5.92
CA VAL A 89 -1.44 18.48 -7.11
C VAL A 89 -2.20 18.11 -8.38
N GLN A 90 -2.74 16.90 -8.47
CA GLN A 90 -3.53 16.45 -9.62
C GLN A 90 -4.89 17.16 -9.73
N SER A 91 -5.68 17.15 -8.65
CA SER A 91 -6.96 17.87 -8.55
C SER A 91 -7.43 17.91 -7.08
N PRO A 92 -7.71 19.10 -6.52
CA PRO A 92 -8.30 19.20 -5.18
C PRO A 92 -9.66 18.51 -5.07
N TRP A 93 -10.45 18.47 -6.14
CA TRP A 93 -11.74 17.78 -6.17
C TRP A 93 -11.57 16.26 -6.04
N LEU A 94 -10.62 15.69 -6.81
CA LEU A 94 -10.31 14.26 -6.72
C LEU A 94 -9.81 13.88 -5.33
N THR A 95 -8.99 14.74 -4.73
CA THR A 95 -8.47 14.58 -3.36
C THR A 95 -9.59 14.60 -2.33
N LEU A 96 -10.54 15.52 -2.48
CA LEU A 96 -11.71 15.57 -1.60
C LEU A 96 -12.50 14.26 -1.68
N MET A 97 -12.74 13.74 -2.89
CA MET A 97 -13.46 12.49 -3.08
C MET A 97 -12.69 11.27 -2.53
N CYS A 98 -11.37 11.24 -2.71
CA CYS A 98 -10.47 10.29 -2.04
C CYS A 98 -10.65 10.33 -0.52
N CYS A 99 -10.58 11.52 0.09
CA CYS A 99 -10.74 11.73 1.53
C CYS A 99 -12.14 11.31 2.01
N THR A 100 -13.20 11.65 1.28
CA THR A 100 -14.56 11.20 1.61
C THR A 100 -14.63 9.68 1.60
N GLY A 101 -14.11 9.04 0.54
CA GLY A 101 -14.17 7.59 0.40
C GLY A 101 -13.42 6.84 1.52
N VAL A 102 -12.20 7.25 1.84
CA VAL A 102 -11.42 6.61 2.93
C VAL A 102 -12.05 6.81 4.30
N VAL A 103 -12.56 8.01 4.60
CA VAL A 103 -13.23 8.31 5.88
C VAL A 103 -14.49 7.48 6.03
N VAL A 104 -15.36 7.49 5.01
CA VAL A 104 -16.63 6.77 5.05
C VAL A 104 -16.38 5.26 5.15
N SER A 105 -15.45 4.72 4.36
CA SER A 105 -15.17 3.28 4.39
C SER A 105 -14.58 2.82 5.73
N THR A 106 -13.63 3.59 6.28
CA THR A 106 -13.04 3.30 7.59
C THR A 106 -14.08 3.42 8.71
N LEU A 107 -14.91 4.46 8.70
CA LEU A 107 -15.99 4.63 9.68
C LEU A 107 -17.01 3.49 9.58
N THR A 108 -17.38 3.08 8.36
CA THR A 108 -18.29 1.95 8.16
C THR A 108 -17.70 0.66 8.70
N ALA A 109 -16.40 0.42 8.54
CA ALA A 109 -15.74 -0.75 9.13
C ALA A 109 -15.77 -0.73 10.67
N VAL A 110 -15.61 0.45 11.29
CA VAL A 110 -15.77 0.62 12.74
C VAL A 110 -17.20 0.34 13.18
N ILE A 111 -18.20 0.87 12.47
CA ILE A 111 -19.63 0.64 12.75
C ILE A 111 -19.99 -0.85 12.64
N LEU A 112 -19.48 -1.51 11.59
CA LEU A 112 -19.66 -2.96 11.37
C LEU A 112 -18.78 -3.82 12.27
N SER A 113 -18.11 -3.23 13.28
CA SER A 113 -17.27 -3.92 14.26
C SER A 113 -16.24 -4.86 13.62
N GLN A 114 -15.64 -4.43 12.49
CA GLN A 114 -14.55 -5.17 11.85
C GLN A 114 -13.30 -5.20 12.75
N GLU A 115 -12.38 -6.11 12.46
CA GLU A 115 -11.19 -6.31 13.29
C GLU A 115 -10.36 -5.02 13.41
N ARG A 116 -10.07 -4.60 14.64
CA ARG A 116 -9.32 -3.34 14.86
C ARG A 116 -7.91 -3.37 14.26
N SER A 117 -7.28 -4.55 14.19
CA SER A 117 -5.94 -4.68 13.61
C SER A 117 -5.94 -4.39 12.10
N THR A 118 -6.95 -4.85 11.37
CA THR A 118 -7.10 -4.62 9.92
C THR A 118 -7.52 -3.20 9.61
N ILE A 119 -8.37 -2.60 10.46
CA ILE A 119 -8.71 -1.17 10.40
C ILE A 119 -7.45 -0.33 10.62
N ALA A 120 -6.68 -0.61 11.67
CA ALA A 120 -5.46 0.14 11.98
C ALA A 120 -4.37 -0.01 10.90
N ALA A 121 -4.33 -1.14 10.21
CA ALA A 121 -3.46 -1.35 9.06
C ALA A 121 -3.96 -0.68 7.76
N GLY A 122 -5.12 0.00 7.79
CA GLY A 122 -5.71 0.68 6.64
C GLY A 122 -6.42 -0.24 5.62
N LEU A 123 -6.59 -1.54 5.93
CA LEU A 123 -7.11 -2.53 4.98
C LEU A 123 -8.60 -2.35 4.65
N HIS A 124 -9.33 -1.59 5.47
CA HIS A 124 -10.72 -1.22 5.20
C HIS A 124 -10.87 0.18 4.58
N GLY A 125 -9.78 0.93 4.38
CA GLY A 125 -9.82 2.30 3.84
C GLY A 125 -9.53 2.39 2.35
N TYR A 126 -8.56 1.62 1.84
CA TYR A 126 -8.02 1.81 0.48
C TYR A 126 -9.04 1.55 -0.66
N ASN A 127 -9.97 0.62 -0.46
CA ASN A 127 -11.03 0.41 -1.44
C ASN A 127 -11.96 1.64 -1.53
N GLY A 128 -12.23 2.31 -0.40
CA GLY A 128 -12.96 3.58 -0.37
C GLY A 128 -12.22 4.71 -1.09
N VAL A 129 -10.89 4.80 -0.94
CA VAL A 129 -10.04 5.76 -1.67
C VAL A 129 -10.27 5.64 -3.18
N LEU A 130 -10.17 4.43 -3.71
CA LEU A 130 -10.35 4.15 -5.13
C LEU A 130 -11.79 4.43 -5.59
N VAL A 131 -12.80 4.05 -4.81
CA VAL A 131 -14.21 4.33 -5.12
C VAL A 131 -14.42 5.83 -5.26
N GLY A 132 -14.03 6.63 -4.27
CA GLY A 132 -14.21 8.08 -4.31
C GLY A 132 -13.52 8.71 -5.52
N MET A 133 -12.25 8.36 -5.75
CA MET A 133 -11.50 8.91 -6.87
C MET A 133 -12.10 8.54 -8.23
N LEU A 134 -12.34 7.25 -8.49
CA LEU A 134 -12.75 6.82 -9.83
C LEU A 134 -14.21 7.18 -10.13
N MET A 135 -15.07 7.32 -9.13
CA MET A 135 -16.40 7.89 -9.34
C MET A 135 -16.34 9.36 -9.78
N ALA A 136 -15.35 10.13 -9.29
CA ALA A 136 -15.10 11.49 -9.76
C ALA A 136 -14.53 11.51 -11.17
N VAL A 137 -13.57 10.62 -11.48
CA VAL A 137 -12.95 10.51 -12.81
C VAL A 137 -13.96 10.12 -13.89
N PHE A 138 -14.86 9.20 -13.60
CA PHE A 138 -15.85 8.72 -14.57
C PHE A 138 -17.17 9.50 -14.56
N SER A 139 -17.25 10.61 -13.83
CA SER A 139 -18.43 11.47 -13.90
C SER A 139 -18.38 12.37 -15.14
N ASP A 140 -19.48 12.45 -15.88
CA ASP A 140 -19.64 13.38 -17.01
C ASP A 140 -19.98 14.81 -16.56
N LYS A 141 -20.18 15.03 -15.25
CA LYS A 141 -20.39 16.36 -14.68
C LYS A 141 -19.04 17.04 -14.42
N CYS A 142 -19.07 18.36 -14.37
CA CYS A 142 -17.88 19.16 -14.07
C CYS A 142 -17.32 18.86 -12.66
N GLU A 143 -16.06 19.24 -12.44
CA GLU A 143 -15.49 19.26 -11.09
C GLU A 143 -16.39 20.08 -10.14
N TYR A 144 -16.41 19.70 -8.86
CA TYR A 144 -17.25 20.30 -7.82
C TYR A 144 -18.76 20.08 -7.97
N TYR A 145 -19.19 19.05 -8.69
CA TYR A 145 -20.57 18.57 -8.63
C TYR A 145 -20.86 17.91 -7.27
N TRP A 146 -21.24 18.72 -6.27
CA TRP A 146 -21.42 18.30 -4.87
C TRP A 146 -22.39 17.15 -4.63
N TRP A 147 -23.41 16.99 -5.49
CA TRP A 147 -24.32 15.86 -5.42
C TRP A 147 -23.60 14.51 -5.54
N LEU A 148 -22.44 14.45 -6.19
CA LEU A 148 -21.62 13.25 -6.33
C LEU A 148 -21.13 12.70 -4.98
N LEU A 149 -21.06 13.52 -3.94
CA LEU A 149 -20.72 13.04 -2.59
C LEU A 149 -21.72 11.99 -2.10
N LEU A 150 -23.00 12.11 -2.44
CA LEU A 150 -24.03 11.17 -1.99
C LEU A 150 -23.75 9.74 -2.47
N PRO A 151 -23.63 9.45 -3.78
CA PRO A 151 -23.29 8.11 -4.22
C PRO A 151 -21.88 7.70 -3.80
N VAL A 152 -20.90 8.62 -3.70
CA VAL A 152 -19.55 8.27 -3.19
C VAL A 152 -19.62 7.74 -1.76
N ILE A 153 -20.39 8.39 -0.88
CA ILE A 153 -20.62 7.92 0.49
C ILE A 153 -21.27 6.53 0.46
N LEU A 154 -22.38 6.37 -0.27
CA LEU A 154 -23.11 5.09 -0.33
C LEU A 154 -22.21 3.94 -0.84
N MET A 155 -21.48 4.15 -1.92
CA MET A 155 -20.60 3.12 -2.48
C MET A 155 -19.40 2.84 -1.58
N SER A 156 -18.84 3.84 -0.91
CA SER A 156 -17.74 3.65 0.05
C SER A 156 -18.17 2.84 1.28
N MET A 157 -19.44 2.94 1.70
CA MET A 157 -20.03 2.10 2.75
C MET A 157 -20.12 0.62 2.35
N THR A 158 -20.26 0.31 1.06
CA THR A 158 -20.28 -1.08 0.59
C THR A 158 -18.92 -1.75 0.62
N CYS A 159 -17.82 -0.99 0.62
CA CYS A 159 -16.46 -1.54 0.53
C CYS A 159 -16.11 -2.48 1.69
N PRO A 160 -16.35 -2.16 2.98
CA PRO A 160 -16.10 -3.10 4.08
C PRO A 160 -17.00 -4.34 4.01
N ILE A 161 -18.23 -4.20 3.50
CA ILE A 161 -19.17 -5.32 3.31
C ILE A 161 -18.60 -6.31 2.29
N PHE A 162 -18.20 -5.82 1.11
CA PHE A 162 -17.55 -6.66 0.10
C PHE A 162 -16.21 -7.22 0.58
N THR A 163 -15.41 -6.43 1.30
CA THR A 163 -14.14 -6.89 1.90
C THR A 163 -14.39 -8.08 2.84
N SER A 164 -15.40 -7.99 3.70
CA SER A 164 -15.75 -9.05 4.66
C SER A 164 -16.28 -10.30 3.95
N ALA A 165 -17.18 -10.13 2.97
CA ALA A 165 -17.75 -11.22 2.19
C ALA A 165 -16.68 -11.97 1.37
N LEU A 166 -15.84 -11.24 0.64
CA LEU A 166 -14.73 -11.81 -0.13
C LEU A 166 -13.68 -12.43 0.79
N GLY A 167 -13.35 -11.80 1.92
CA GLY A 167 -12.42 -12.34 2.91
C GLY A 167 -12.88 -13.68 3.46
N SER A 168 -14.19 -13.83 3.71
CA SER A 168 -14.78 -15.10 4.15
C SER A 168 -14.64 -16.21 3.09
N LEU A 169 -14.75 -15.87 1.81
CA LEU A 169 -14.54 -16.82 0.71
C LEU A 169 -13.05 -17.17 0.54
N PHE A 170 -12.18 -16.16 0.54
CA PHE A 170 -10.77 -16.27 0.18
C PHE A 170 -9.88 -16.78 1.31
N SER A 171 -10.30 -16.65 2.57
CA SER A 171 -9.60 -17.18 3.73
C SER A 171 -9.34 -18.69 3.63
N LYS A 172 -10.21 -19.45 2.94
CA LYS A 172 -10.03 -20.89 2.69
C LYS A 172 -8.77 -21.23 1.89
N TRP A 173 -8.32 -20.30 1.05
CA TRP A 173 -7.12 -20.45 0.22
C TRP A 173 -5.97 -19.54 0.65
N ASP A 174 -6.10 -18.84 1.78
CA ASP A 174 -5.17 -17.81 2.24
C ASP A 174 -4.87 -16.79 1.13
N LEU A 175 -5.94 -16.21 0.56
CA LEU A 175 -5.88 -15.22 -0.51
C LEU A 175 -6.34 -13.83 -0.04
N PRO A 176 -5.66 -12.76 -0.47
CA PRO A 176 -6.08 -11.40 -0.17
C PRO A 176 -7.25 -10.99 -1.08
N VAL A 177 -8.08 -10.05 -0.63
CA VAL A 177 -9.20 -9.54 -1.43
C VAL A 177 -8.78 -8.57 -2.54
N PHE A 178 -7.56 -8.01 -2.45
CA PHE A 178 -7.07 -6.95 -3.33
C PHE A 178 -8.10 -5.81 -3.50
N THR A 179 -8.10 -5.15 -4.65
CA THR A 179 -9.05 -4.07 -4.98
C THR A 179 -10.39 -4.60 -5.52
N LEU A 180 -10.73 -5.88 -5.31
CA LEU A 180 -12.03 -6.42 -5.73
C LEU A 180 -13.24 -5.69 -5.11
N PRO A 181 -13.24 -5.32 -3.81
CA PRO A 181 -14.34 -4.52 -3.24
C PRO A 181 -14.57 -3.21 -3.99
N PHE A 182 -13.50 -2.50 -4.33
CA PHE A 182 -13.55 -1.29 -5.16
C PHE A 182 -14.12 -1.57 -6.55
N ASN A 183 -13.60 -2.60 -7.24
CA ASN A 183 -14.04 -2.92 -8.60
C ASN A 183 -15.52 -3.30 -8.64
N LEU A 184 -16.00 -4.10 -7.69
CA LEU A 184 -17.42 -4.45 -7.57
C LEU A 184 -18.28 -3.22 -7.31
N ALA A 185 -17.88 -2.35 -6.37
CA ALA A 185 -18.60 -1.12 -6.07
C ALA A 185 -18.65 -0.18 -7.28
N LEU A 186 -17.51 0.08 -7.93
CA LEU A 186 -17.44 0.96 -9.09
C LEU A 186 -18.26 0.40 -10.27
N SER A 187 -18.11 -0.88 -10.59
CA SER A 187 -18.88 -1.51 -11.67
C SER A 187 -20.39 -1.49 -11.38
N LEU A 188 -20.81 -1.69 -10.12
CA LEU A 188 -22.20 -1.58 -9.72
C LEU A 188 -22.73 -0.15 -9.89
N PHE A 189 -21.98 0.86 -9.43
CA PHE A 189 -22.37 2.26 -9.58
C PHE A 189 -22.50 2.66 -11.06
N LEU A 190 -21.44 2.43 -11.85
CA LEU A 190 -21.41 2.81 -13.26
C LEU A 190 -22.44 2.04 -14.08
N GLY A 191 -22.69 0.76 -13.76
CA GLY A 191 -23.74 -0.04 -14.41
C GLY A 191 -25.15 0.41 -14.05
N ALA A 192 -25.36 0.94 -12.84
CA ALA A 192 -26.65 1.44 -12.38
C ALA A 192 -26.98 2.85 -12.88
N THR A 193 -25.97 3.72 -13.03
CA THR A 193 -26.17 5.08 -13.53
C THR A 193 -26.01 5.13 -15.05
N GLY A 194 -24.84 4.77 -15.55
CA GLY A 194 -24.48 4.89 -16.96
C GLY A 194 -24.51 6.34 -17.47
N HIS A 195 -24.31 6.49 -18.79
CA HIS A 195 -24.20 7.81 -19.42
C HIS A 195 -25.52 8.60 -19.39
N TYR A 196 -26.66 7.92 -19.50
CA TYR A 196 -27.97 8.55 -19.66
C TYR A 196 -28.66 8.91 -18.34
N ASN A 197 -28.00 8.77 -17.19
CA ASN A 197 -28.60 9.13 -15.90
C ASN A 197 -28.76 10.65 -15.77
N SER A 198 -29.96 11.12 -15.40
CA SER A 198 -30.23 12.55 -15.25
C SER A 198 -29.39 13.22 -14.15
N PHE A 199 -29.12 12.51 -13.04
CA PHE A 199 -28.45 13.07 -11.87
C PHE A 199 -26.96 12.76 -11.82
N PHE A 200 -26.55 11.55 -12.19
CA PHE A 200 -25.18 11.06 -12.10
C PHE A 200 -24.72 10.44 -13.43
N PRO A 201 -24.73 11.21 -14.54
CA PRO A 201 -24.27 10.71 -15.82
C PRO A 201 -22.77 10.38 -15.76
N THR A 202 -22.40 9.26 -16.37
CA THR A 202 -21.01 8.80 -16.47
C THR A 202 -20.44 9.12 -17.84
N THR A 203 -19.12 9.32 -17.93
CA THR A 203 -18.43 9.53 -19.21
C THR A 203 -18.72 8.36 -20.15
N LEU A 204 -19.07 8.65 -21.41
CA LEU A 204 -19.32 7.61 -22.40
C LEU A 204 -18.02 6.89 -22.75
N ILE A 205 -17.95 5.60 -22.46
CA ILE A 205 -16.83 4.75 -22.85
C ILE A 205 -17.21 4.11 -24.17
N GLU A 206 -16.78 4.72 -25.27
CA GLU A 206 -17.00 4.17 -26.60
C GLU A 206 -16.25 2.86 -26.77
N ALA A 207 -16.93 1.86 -27.32
CA ALA A 207 -16.27 0.62 -27.68
C ALA A 207 -15.29 0.89 -28.82
N THR A 208 -14.02 0.56 -28.62
CA THR A 208 -13.02 0.65 -29.69
C THR A 208 -13.39 -0.39 -30.75
N THR A 209 -14.10 0.05 -31.79
CA THR A 209 -14.55 -0.81 -32.90
C THR A 209 -13.44 -1.09 -33.91
N SER A 210 -12.30 -0.42 -33.81
CA SER A 210 -11.09 -0.74 -34.57
C SER A 210 -10.23 -1.72 -33.79
N LEU A 211 -10.13 -2.96 -34.26
CA LEU A 211 -9.08 -3.90 -33.83
C LEU A 211 -7.72 -3.19 -33.90
N PRO A 212 -6.99 -2.99 -32.78
CA PRO A 212 -5.58 -2.68 -32.87
C PRO A 212 -4.95 -3.91 -33.52
N ASN A 213 -4.24 -3.69 -34.63
CA ASN A 213 -3.60 -4.73 -35.42
C ASN A 213 -2.42 -5.35 -34.64
N ASN A 214 -2.69 -6.05 -33.52
CA ASN A 214 -1.84 -6.84 -32.60
C ASN A 214 -1.98 -6.54 -31.08
N SER A 215 -3.17 -6.69 -30.47
CA SER A 215 -3.24 -6.94 -29.01
C SER A 215 -4.55 -7.64 -28.63
N TRP A 216 -4.45 -8.89 -28.18
CA TRP A 216 -5.58 -9.70 -27.70
C TRP A 216 -6.07 -9.31 -26.30
N SER A 217 -5.49 -8.25 -25.70
CA SER A 217 -5.71 -7.89 -24.30
C SER A 217 -6.89 -6.92 -24.06
N ASP A 218 -7.38 -6.25 -25.09
CA ASP A 218 -8.35 -5.14 -24.93
C ASP A 218 -9.82 -5.55 -25.13
N VAL A 219 -10.11 -6.82 -25.44
CA VAL A 219 -11.34 -7.18 -26.17
C VAL A 219 -12.58 -7.49 -25.31
N GLN A 220 -12.51 -7.74 -23.99
CA GLN A 220 -13.66 -8.38 -23.32
C GLN A 220 -14.58 -7.53 -22.42
N VAL A 221 -14.21 -6.32 -21.99
CA VAL A 221 -15.07 -5.53 -21.05
C VAL A 221 -15.69 -4.28 -21.70
N SER A 222 -15.17 -3.89 -22.86
CA SER A 222 -15.68 -2.76 -23.63
C SER A 222 -17.11 -2.95 -24.18
N MET A 223 -17.65 -4.17 -24.19
CA MET A 223 -18.99 -4.47 -24.71
C MET A 223 -20.13 -3.85 -23.86
N PHE A 224 -19.87 -3.60 -22.58
CA PHE A 224 -20.85 -3.01 -21.64
C PHE A 224 -20.63 -1.51 -21.37
N GLY A 225 -19.66 -0.87 -22.03
CA GLY A 225 -19.36 0.56 -21.81
C GLY A 225 -18.87 0.88 -20.39
N LEU A 226 -18.28 -0.10 -19.70
CA LEU A 226 -17.74 0.05 -18.35
C LEU A 226 -16.20 0.05 -18.39
N PRO A 227 -15.55 0.84 -17.54
CA PRO A 227 -14.10 0.81 -17.44
C PRO A 227 -13.67 -0.50 -16.78
N ILE A 228 -12.55 -1.05 -17.27
CA ILE A 228 -12.03 -2.33 -16.76
C ILE A 228 -11.47 -2.22 -15.33
N GLY A 229 -11.23 -0.99 -14.85
CA GLY A 229 -10.72 -0.72 -13.51
C GLY A 229 -9.41 -1.47 -13.23
N THR A 230 -9.35 -2.14 -12.09
CA THR A 230 -8.22 -3.03 -11.72
C THR A 230 -8.64 -4.51 -11.70
N TRP A 231 -9.72 -4.87 -12.39
CA TRP A 231 -10.11 -6.27 -12.60
C TRP A 231 -8.97 -7.15 -13.15
N PRO A 232 -8.20 -6.72 -14.18
CA PRO A 232 -7.12 -7.54 -14.72
C PRO A 232 -6.02 -7.82 -13.69
N PHE A 233 -5.68 -6.81 -12.88
CA PHE A 233 -4.72 -6.94 -11.79
C PHE A 233 -5.20 -7.96 -10.74
N CYS A 234 -6.45 -7.86 -10.28
CA CYS A 234 -7.00 -8.78 -9.28
C CYS A 234 -7.06 -10.22 -9.79
N LEU A 235 -7.61 -10.44 -10.99
CA LEU A 235 -7.80 -11.77 -11.55
C LEU A 235 -6.44 -12.44 -11.82
N SER A 236 -5.52 -11.74 -12.48
CA SER A 236 -4.18 -12.28 -12.73
C SER A 236 -3.44 -12.61 -11.44
N SER A 237 -3.41 -11.70 -10.46
CA SER A 237 -2.71 -11.92 -9.19
C SER A 237 -3.30 -13.09 -8.41
N LEU A 238 -4.62 -13.23 -8.36
CA LEU A 238 -5.27 -14.36 -7.69
C LEU A 238 -4.98 -15.69 -8.39
N THR A 239 -4.99 -15.73 -9.74
CA THR A 239 -4.61 -16.92 -10.51
C THR A 239 -3.18 -17.34 -10.20
N PHE A 240 -2.23 -16.39 -10.18
CA PHE A 240 -0.84 -16.69 -9.85
C PHE A 240 -0.65 -17.13 -8.38
N LEU A 241 -1.42 -16.57 -7.44
CA LEU A 241 -1.38 -16.97 -6.02
C LEU A 241 -2.05 -18.33 -5.76
N LEU A 242 -2.89 -18.81 -6.68
CA LEU A 242 -3.49 -20.15 -6.64
C LEU A 242 -2.62 -21.20 -7.31
N LEU A 243 -1.63 -20.79 -8.11
CA LEU A 243 -0.75 -21.71 -8.80
C LEU A 243 0.09 -22.49 -7.78
N THR A 244 -0.06 -23.80 -7.79
CA THR A 244 0.75 -24.72 -6.99
C THR A 244 1.94 -25.20 -7.81
N THR A 245 3.08 -25.36 -7.16
CA THR A 245 4.33 -25.77 -7.82
C THR A 245 5.15 -26.64 -6.89
N THR A 246 5.91 -27.56 -7.46
CA THR A 246 6.86 -28.43 -6.75
C THR A 246 8.22 -27.76 -6.53
N ASN A 247 8.44 -26.57 -7.11
CA ASN A 247 9.70 -25.85 -7.00
C ASN A 247 9.81 -25.10 -5.67
N GLU A 248 10.74 -25.51 -4.81
CA GLU A 248 11.00 -24.87 -3.50
C GLU A 248 11.47 -23.41 -3.57
N ALA A 249 11.88 -22.94 -4.75
CA ALA A 249 12.21 -21.53 -4.97
C ALA A 249 10.94 -20.64 -5.01
N ILE A 250 9.80 -21.21 -5.37
CA ILE A 250 8.51 -20.50 -5.43
C ILE A 250 7.76 -20.77 -4.13
N PHE A 251 7.71 -19.76 -3.27
CA PHE A 251 7.09 -19.86 -1.95
C PHE A 251 6.00 -18.81 -1.78
N LYS A 252 4.76 -19.25 -1.55
CA LYS A 252 3.66 -18.39 -1.16
C LYS A 252 3.79 -18.03 0.32
N LEU A 253 3.89 -16.73 0.62
CA LEU A 253 3.89 -16.28 2.01
C LEU A 253 2.49 -16.41 2.62
N PRO A 254 2.38 -16.91 3.87
CA PRO A 254 1.13 -16.85 4.61
C PRO A 254 0.69 -15.41 4.83
N LEU A 255 -0.58 -15.08 4.64
CA LEU A 255 -1.07 -13.69 4.73
C LEU A 255 -0.78 -13.04 6.08
N SER A 256 -0.87 -13.82 7.17
CA SER A 256 -0.55 -13.36 8.53
C SER A 256 0.91 -12.91 8.72
N LYS A 257 1.80 -13.19 7.76
CA LYS A 257 3.22 -12.82 7.77
C LYS A 257 3.59 -11.80 6.70
N VAL A 258 2.67 -11.44 5.82
CA VAL A 258 2.92 -10.47 4.74
C VAL A 258 3.09 -9.07 5.34
N THR A 259 4.22 -8.44 5.00
CA THR A 259 4.53 -7.05 5.34
C THR A 259 5.06 -6.34 4.09
N TYR A 260 6.37 -6.13 4.00
CA TYR A 260 7.05 -5.55 2.84
C TYR A 260 8.18 -6.49 2.35
N PRO A 261 8.64 -6.35 1.09
CA PRO A 261 9.50 -7.35 0.43
C PRO A 261 10.77 -7.74 1.21
N GLU A 262 11.45 -6.79 1.84
CA GLU A 262 12.68 -7.02 2.57
C GLU A 262 12.45 -7.85 3.84
N ALA A 263 11.40 -7.56 4.60
CA ALA A 263 11.01 -8.35 5.78
C ALA A 263 10.47 -9.73 5.38
N ASN A 264 9.68 -9.80 4.31
CA ASN A 264 9.15 -11.03 3.75
C ASN A 264 10.29 -11.99 3.32
N ARG A 265 11.34 -11.45 2.70
CA ARG A 265 12.53 -12.20 2.33
C ARG A 265 13.30 -12.70 3.56
N ALA A 266 13.47 -11.86 4.59
CA ALA A 266 14.12 -12.26 5.83
C ALA A 266 13.39 -13.45 6.50
N TYR A 267 12.05 -13.39 6.55
CA TYR A 267 11.21 -14.49 7.06
C TYR A 267 11.40 -15.79 6.26
N TYR A 268 11.44 -15.71 4.93
CA TYR A 268 11.68 -16.87 4.07
C TYR A 268 13.06 -17.52 4.31
N VAL A 269 14.11 -16.70 4.39
CA VAL A 269 15.49 -17.18 4.63
C VAL A 269 15.62 -17.83 6.00
N GLU A 270 15.03 -17.24 7.04
CA GLU A 270 15.03 -17.81 8.39
C GLU A 270 14.34 -19.17 8.44
N ARG A 271 13.20 -19.31 7.76
CA ARG A 271 12.49 -20.60 7.63
C ARG A 271 13.31 -21.68 6.91
N LYS A 272 14.17 -21.30 5.96
CA LYS A 272 15.04 -22.23 5.22
C LYS A 272 16.27 -22.68 5.99
N LYS A 273 16.62 -22.05 7.12
CA LYS A 273 17.74 -22.53 7.95
C LYS A 273 17.42 -23.94 8.46
N PRO A 274 18.35 -24.91 8.34
CA PRO A 274 18.14 -26.24 8.90
C PRO A 274 17.85 -26.13 10.39
N ARG A 275 16.86 -26.90 10.87
CA ARG A 275 16.50 -26.98 12.29
C ARG A 275 17.59 -27.77 13.05
N SER A 276 18.80 -27.24 13.11
CA SER A 276 19.94 -27.77 13.88
C SER A 276 20.33 -26.73 14.92
N GLU A 277 19.74 -26.83 16.12
CA GLU A 277 20.20 -26.34 17.44
C GLU A 277 19.01 -26.20 18.42
N SER A 278 18.30 -27.30 18.71
CA SER A 278 17.49 -27.38 19.94
C SER A 278 17.52 -28.75 20.61
N ILE A 279 18.45 -29.63 20.23
CA ILE A 279 18.65 -30.95 20.84
C ILE A 279 20.16 -31.16 21.04
N CYS A 280 20.78 -30.33 21.87
CA CYS A 280 22.06 -30.57 22.52
C CYS A 280 22.20 -29.53 23.63
N ASP A 281 21.39 -29.66 24.68
CA ASP A 281 21.60 -29.05 26.01
C ASP A 281 20.57 -29.61 27.01
N LYS A 282 20.34 -30.92 26.98
CA LYS A 282 19.71 -31.71 28.05
C LYS A 282 20.15 -33.17 27.91
N VAL A 283 21.40 -33.43 28.26
CA VAL A 283 21.86 -34.76 28.71
C VAL A 283 22.54 -34.55 30.05
#